data_AF-A0A8K0W5Y6-F1
#
_entry.id   AF-A0A8K0W5Y6-F1
#
_cell.length_a   1.000
_cell.length_b   1.000
_cell.length_c   1.000
_cell.angle_alpha   90.00
_cell.angle_beta   90.00
_cell.angle_gamma   90.00
#
_symmetry.space_group_name_H-M   'P 1'
#
loop_
_entity.id
_entity.type
_entity.pdbx_description
1 polymer ?
#
loop_
_entity_poly.entity_id
_entity_poly.type
_entity_poly.pdbx_seq_one_letter_code
_entity_poly.pdbx_strand_id
1 'polypeptide(L)'
;MNDFRKLPEYFITQAEVLCDRLMFEIQPDIDLSRVKDDISSTKSGHSFVNCPENGLESAYLELLVRAYTAGRNGLAKDGIWRWHAVAAYLKQVSEMEEQLAGGLHTACGQTPRIRELLSLEYENGPSTSCGVYVWNGCMAYVIRHHKAKRLTNREFYVVRFLPARLGLVLFKYLVYIRRVADLLRREQLSTDGRAQKCLQTRLLFQNNGRPWPTSRLTDIITKATLELWQQKINVRTYRQLAIAITEKHVREV
;
A
#
# COMPACT_ATOMS: atom_id res chain seq x y z
N MET A 1 18.33 -5.64 19.74
CA MET A 1 17.00 -6.13 19.30
C MET A 1 15.92 -5.08 19.41
N ASN A 2 15.81 -4.35 20.53
CA ASN A 2 14.77 -3.31 20.69
C ASN A 2 14.83 -2.23 19.61
N ASP A 3 16.02 -1.71 19.28
CA ASP A 3 16.15 -0.68 18.24
C ASP A 3 15.76 -1.19 16.85
N PHE A 4 16.09 -2.43 16.51
CA PHE A 4 15.72 -3.03 15.23
C PHE A 4 14.20 -3.08 15.04
N ARG A 5 13.45 -3.37 16.12
CA ARG A 5 11.98 -3.40 16.11
C ARG A 5 11.33 -2.02 16.01
N LYS A 6 12.05 -0.93 16.29
CA LYS A 6 11.53 0.43 16.16
C LYS A 6 11.23 0.81 14.70
N LEU A 7 11.96 0.25 13.73
CA LEU A 7 11.79 0.63 12.33
C LEU A 7 10.44 0.16 11.74
N PRO A 8 10.04 -1.13 11.87
CA PRO A 8 8.67 -1.54 11.52
C PRO A 8 7.60 -0.74 12.25
N GLU A 9 7.76 -0.54 13.56
CA GLU A 9 6.81 0.18 14.40
C GLU A 9 6.64 1.65 13.98
N TYR A 10 7.73 2.31 13.60
CA TYR A 10 7.72 3.66 13.05
C TYR A 10 6.85 3.75 11.80
N PHE A 11 7.09 2.89 10.81
CA PHE A 11 6.32 2.91 9.56
C PHE A 11 4.83 2.63 9.80
N ILE A 12 4.50 1.69 10.67
CA ILE A 12 3.12 1.37 11.01
C ILE A 12 2.44 2.58 11.67
N THR A 13 3.09 3.16 12.68
CA THR A 13 2.53 4.30 13.43
C THR A 13 2.36 5.53 12.53
N GLN A 14 3.34 5.85 11.68
CA GLN A 14 3.23 6.96 10.74
C GLN A 14 2.11 6.71 9.70
N ALA A 15 1.97 5.47 9.24
CA ALA A 15 0.90 5.11 8.31
C ALA A 15 -0.49 5.22 8.96
N GLU A 16 -0.65 4.85 10.24
CA GLU A 16 -1.91 5.03 10.98
C GLU A 16 -2.27 6.49 11.16
N VAL A 17 -1.32 7.34 11.59
CA VAL A 17 -1.55 8.79 11.74
C VAL A 17 -1.98 9.44 10.43
N LEU A 18 -1.33 9.08 9.32
CA LEU A 18 -1.73 9.55 7.99
C LEU A 18 -3.10 8.98 7.59
N CYS A 19 -3.35 7.70 7.86
CA CYS A 19 -4.63 7.06 7.56
C CYS A 19 -5.79 7.76 8.25
N ASP A 20 -5.71 8.02 9.56
CA ASP A 20 -6.78 8.66 10.31
C ASP A 20 -7.08 10.07 9.81
N ARG A 21 -6.03 10.82 9.46
CA ARG A 21 -6.17 12.16 8.87
C ARG A 21 -6.80 12.11 7.48
N LEU A 22 -6.36 11.19 6.63
CA LEU A 22 -6.86 11.01 5.27
C LEU A 22 -8.29 10.45 5.23
N MET A 23 -8.73 9.75 6.28
CA MET A 23 -10.09 9.24 6.44
C MET A 23 -11.09 10.30 6.94
N PHE A 24 -10.66 11.54 7.21
CA PHE A 24 -11.52 12.60 7.76
C PHE A 24 -12.32 12.14 8.99
N GLU A 25 -11.64 11.41 9.89
CA GLU A 25 -12.20 10.86 11.14
C GLU A 25 -13.27 9.77 10.94
N ILE A 26 -13.53 9.32 9.72
CA ILE A 26 -14.39 8.15 9.49
C ILE A 26 -13.68 6.91 10.04
N GLN A 27 -14.39 6.18 10.88
CA GLN A 27 -13.95 4.89 11.42
C GLN A 27 -14.96 3.83 11.00
N PRO A 28 -14.78 3.23 9.81
CA PRO A 28 -15.64 2.13 9.39
C PRO A 28 -15.38 0.91 10.28
N ASP A 29 -16.44 0.19 10.64
CA ASP A 29 -16.34 -1.08 11.36
C ASP A 29 -15.81 -2.17 10.42
N ILE A 30 -14.51 -2.45 10.51
CA ILE A 30 -13.82 -3.37 9.61
C ILE A 30 -13.59 -4.70 10.34
N ASP A 31 -14.34 -5.72 9.93
CA ASP A 31 -14.08 -7.11 10.28
C ASP A 31 -13.45 -7.84 9.08
N LEU A 32 -12.10 -7.90 9.05
CA LEU A 32 -11.37 -8.58 7.99
C LEU A 32 -11.70 -10.08 7.89
N SER A 33 -12.24 -10.71 8.93
CA SER A 33 -12.61 -12.13 8.88
C SER A 33 -13.82 -12.39 7.98
N ARG A 34 -14.64 -11.36 7.73
CA ARG A 34 -15.81 -11.42 6.84
C ARG A 34 -15.50 -11.06 5.39
N VAL A 35 -14.33 -10.49 5.13
CA VAL A 35 -13.91 -10.10 3.79
C VAL A 35 -13.53 -11.36 3.00
N LYS A 36 -14.24 -11.59 1.90
CA LYS A 36 -14.00 -12.68 0.98
C LYS A 36 -12.94 -12.29 -0.05
N ASP A 37 -12.06 -13.22 -0.38
CA ASP A 37 -11.08 -13.05 -1.43
C ASP A 37 -10.80 -14.40 -2.09
N ASP A 38 -10.60 -14.41 -3.41
CA ASP A 38 -10.29 -15.61 -4.18
C ASP A 38 -8.89 -15.50 -4.78
N ILE A 39 -7.91 -16.02 -4.04
CA ILE A 39 -6.51 -16.05 -4.47
C ILE A 39 -6.27 -16.87 -5.76
N SER A 40 -7.22 -17.75 -6.12
CA SER A 40 -7.13 -18.59 -7.32
C SER A 40 -7.73 -17.92 -8.56
N SER A 41 -8.45 -16.81 -8.38
CA SER A 41 -9.08 -16.08 -9.47
C SER A 41 -8.05 -15.59 -10.48
N THR A 42 -8.32 -15.85 -11.75
CA THR A 42 -7.55 -15.34 -12.90
C THR A 42 -8.30 -14.25 -13.66
N LYS A 43 -9.49 -13.85 -13.18
CA LYS A 43 -10.32 -12.83 -13.82
C LYS A 43 -9.61 -11.48 -13.76
N SER A 44 -9.33 -10.88 -14.92
CA SER A 44 -8.85 -9.50 -14.99
C SER A 44 -9.85 -8.57 -14.29
N GLY A 45 -9.37 -7.64 -13.47
CA GLY A 45 -10.25 -6.80 -12.66
C GLY A 45 -10.49 -7.31 -11.24
N HIS A 46 -10.12 -8.57 -10.94
CA HIS A 46 -10.40 -9.16 -9.63
C HIS A 46 -9.45 -8.64 -8.54
N SER A 47 -10.04 -8.23 -7.42
CA SER A 47 -9.43 -7.97 -6.12
C SER A 47 -10.51 -8.13 -5.05
N PHE A 48 -10.14 -8.29 -3.78
CA PHE A 48 -11.13 -8.28 -2.69
C PHE A 48 -12.00 -7.01 -2.67
N VAL A 49 -11.47 -5.88 -3.15
CA VAL A 49 -12.19 -4.59 -3.22
C VAL A 49 -13.35 -4.66 -4.22
N ASN A 50 -13.13 -5.32 -5.37
CA ASN A 50 -14.12 -5.44 -6.44
C ASN A 50 -14.92 -6.75 -6.33
N CYS A 51 -14.80 -7.49 -5.23
CA CYS A 51 -15.58 -8.69 -4.97
C CYS A 51 -17.00 -8.27 -4.54
N PRO A 52 -18.06 -8.57 -5.33
CA PRO A 52 -19.41 -8.06 -5.06
C PRO A 52 -19.93 -8.42 -3.66
N GLU A 53 -19.58 -9.60 -3.16
CA GLU A 53 -19.98 -10.13 -1.84
C GLU A 53 -19.46 -9.29 -0.67
N ASN A 54 -18.42 -8.48 -0.88
CA ASN A 54 -17.87 -7.61 0.16
C ASN A 54 -18.54 -6.24 0.21
N GLY A 55 -19.23 -5.80 -0.86
CA GLY A 55 -19.86 -4.48 -0.91
C GLY A 55 -18.89 -3.29 -0.81
N LEU A 56 -17.61 -3.47 -1.14
CA LEU A 56 -16.56 -2.47 -0.92
C LEU A 56 -16.34 -1.50 -2.09
N GLU A 57 -16.84 -1.84 -3.29
CA GLU A 57 -16.57 -1.09 -4.52
C GLU A 57 -16.96 0.40 -4.42
N SER A 58 -18.07 0.70 -3.74
CA SER A 58 -18.60 2.05 -3.55
C SER A 58 -18.28 2.67 -2.18
N ALA A 59 -17.59 1.95 -1.29
CA ALA A 59 -17.34 2.41 0.07
C ALA A 59 -16.56 3.74 0.14
N TYR A 60 -15.68 4.00 -0.83
CA TYR A 60 -14.95 5.27 -0.93
C TYR A 60 -15.86 6.51 -1.10
N LEU A 61 -17.11 6.35 -1.53
CA LEU A 61 -18.06 7.46 -1.67
C LEU A 61 -18.41 8.09 -0.32
N GLU A 62 -18.42 7.29 0.76
CA GLU A 62 -18.60 7.82 2.12
C GLU A 62 -17.46 8.78 2.49
N LEU A 63 -16.21 8.36 2.21
CA LEU A 63 -15.04 9.21 2.42
C LEU A 63 -15.11 10.47 1.55
N LEU A 64 -15.53 10.35 0.30
CA LEU A 64 -15.68 11.49 -0.61
C LEU A 64 -16.68 12.52 -0.07
N VAL A 65 -17.85 12.06 0.40
CA VAL A 65 -18.89 12.93 0.99
C VAL A 65 -18.37 13.60 2.27
N ARG A 66 -17.67 12.87 3.13
CA ARG A 66 -17.07 13.45 4.34
C ARG A 66 -16.00 14.49 4.01
N ALA A 67 -15.11 14.18 3.08
CA ALA A 67 -14.07 15.09 2.61
C ALA A 67 -14.67 16.37 2.01
N TYR A 68 -15.83 16.26 1.35
CA TYR A 68 -16.58 17.40 0.82
C TYR A 68 -17.22 18.24 1.94
N THR A 69 -17.82 17.58 2.95
CA THR A 69 -18.61 18.22 4.02
C THR A 69 -17.81 18.67 5.24
N ALA A 70 -16.49 18.43 5.28
CA ALA A 70 -15.58 18.81 6.38
C ALA A 70 -15.35 20.34 6.56
N GLY A 71 -16.23 21.19 6.03
CA GLY A 71 -16.26 22.63 6.30
C GLY A 71 -14.98 23.37 5.90
N ARG A 72 -14.28 23.96 6.89
CA ARG A 72 -13.00 24.65 6.63
C ARG A 72 -11.89 23.70 6.19
N ASN A 73 -11.92 22.45 6.65
CA ASN A 73 -10.92 21.44 6.31
C ASN A 73 -11.32 20.59 5.10
N GLY A 74 -12.50 20.82 4.52
CA GLY A 74 -12.99 20.07 3.37
C GLY A 74 -12.23 20.34 2.07
N LEU A 75 -12.31 19.36 1.16
CA LEU A 75 -11.66 19.39 -0.14
C LEU A 75 -12.42 20.23 -1.18
N ALA A 76 -13.67 20.60 -0.90
CA ALA A 76 -14.52 21.35 -1.81
C ALA A 76 -15.43 22.31 -1.05
N LYS A 77 -16.01 23.27 -1.78
CA LYS A 77 -17.05 24.19 -1.30
C LYS A 77 -17.93 24.60 -2.46
N ASP A 78 -19.23 24.66 -2.25
CA ASP A 78 -20.19 25.22 -3.23
C ASP A 78 -20.07 24.58 -4.64
N GLY A 79 -19.81 23.27 -4.69
CA GLY A 79 -19.65 22.50 -5.92
C GLY A 79 -18.26 22.55 -6.56
N ILE A 80 -17.30 23.26 -5.93
CA ILE A 80 -15.98 23.53 -6.51
C ILE A 80 -14.87 22.96 -5.62
N TRP A 81 -13.91 22.27 -6.24
CA TRP A 81 -12.71 21.78 -5.56
C TRP A 81 -11.84 22.93 -5.04
N ARG A 82 -11.42 22.83 -3.78
CA ARG A 82 -10.37 23.67 -3.21
C ARG A 82 -9.02 23.08 -3.57
N TRP A 83 -8.51 23.41 -4.76
CA TRP A 83 -7.31 22.78 -5.33
C TRP A 83 -6.08 22.78 -4.42
N HIS A 84 -5.89 23.80 -3.58
CA HIS A 84 -4.82 23.80 -2.59
C HIS A 84 -5.01 22.69 -1.53
N ALA A 85 -6.23 22.50 -1.02
CA ALA A 85 -6.54 21.43 -0.07
C ALA A 85 -6.44 20.05 -0.73
N VAL A 86 -6.90 19.92 -1.98
CA VAL A 86 -6.75 18.70 -2.79
C VAL A 86 -5.27 18.35 -2.99
N ALA A 87 -4.43 19.32 -3.36
CA ALA A 87 -2.99 19.10 -3.52
C ALA A 87 -2.33 18.68 -2.19
N ALA A 88 -2.72 19.30 -1.07
CA ALA A 88 -2.25 18.90 0.26
C ALA A 88 -2.70 17.48 0.64
N TYR A 89 -3.94 17.10 0.33
CA TYR A 89 -4.44 15.74 0.52
C TYR A 89 -3.65 14.73 -0.31
N LEU A 90 -3.48 14.97 -1.62
CA LEU A 90 -2.72 14.07 -2.50
C LEU A 90 -1.25 13.93 -2.09
N LYS A 91 -0.64 15.00 -1.55
CA LYS A 91 0.70 14.94 -0.98
C LYS A 91 0.76 13.98 0.22
N GLN A 92 -0.21 14.08 1.14
CA GLN A 92 -0.30 13.19 2.30
C GLN A 92 -0.60 11.74 1.89
N VAL A 93 -1.38 11.52 0.82
CA VAL A 93 -1.56 10.18 0.24
C VAL A 93 -0.22 9.61 -0.24
N SER A 94 0.60 10.41 -0.92
CA SER A 94 1.94 9.98 -1.32
C SER A 94 2.85 9.71 -0.13
N GLU A 95 2.79 10.51 0.93
CA GLU A 95 3.52 10.24 2.19
C GLU A 95 3.05 8.91 2.82
N MET A 96 1.74 8.63 2.82
CA MET A 96 1.16 7.38 3.32
C MET A 96 1.64 6.17 2.51
N GLU A 97 1.71 6.29 1.19
CA GLU A 97 2.26 5.26 0.31
C GLU A 97 3.73 4.95 0.66
N GLU A 98 4.52 5.96 1.05
CA GLU A 98 5.90 5.75 1.52
C GLU A 98 5.94 4.97 2.83
N GLN A 99 5.06 5.29 3.78
CA GLN A 99 4.97 4.57 5.05
C GLN A 99 4.49 3.12 4.85
N LEU A 100 3.50 2.90 3.99
CA LEU A 100 3.04 1.57 3.60
C LEU A 100 4.17 0.76 2.94
N ALA A 101 4.93 1.35 2.01
CA ALA A 101 6.06 0.67 1.38
C ALA A 101 7.15 0.28 2.40
N GLY A 102 7.46 1.17 3.34
CA GLY A 102 8.39 0.89 4.45
C GLY A 102 7.87 -0.22 5.36
N GLY A 103 6.60 -0.17 5.76
CA GLY A 103 5.95 -1.18 6.59
C GLY A 103 5.90 -2.56 5.91
N LEU A 104 5.47 -2.63 4.65
CA LEU A 104 5.45 -3.89 3.89
C LEU A 104 6.85 -4.50 3.73
N HIS A 105 7.87 -3.65 3.61
CA HIS A 105 9.26 -4.10 3.49
C HIS A 105 9.83 -4.64 4.81
N THR A 106 9.49 -4.01 5.93
CA THR A 106 10.17 -4.21 7.23
C THR A 106 9.38 -5.06 8.22
N ALA A 107 8.05 -5.12 8.11
CA ALA A 107 7.16 -5.67 9.13
C ALA A 107 6.56 -7.05 8.80
N CYS A 108 6.78 -7.58 7.59
CA CYS A 108 6.07 -8.76 7.07
C CYS A 108 6.97 -10.01 6.97
N GLY A 109 7.78 -10.23 8.02
CA GLY A 109 8.77 -11.31 8.09
C GLY A 109 10.07 -10.98 7.35
N GLN A 110 10.65 -11.95 6.63
CA GLN A 110 11.87 -11.72 5.86
C GLN A 110 11.68 -10.59 4.84
N THR A 111 12.65 -9.71 4.69
CA THR A 111 12.50 -8.59 3.75
C THR A 111 12.44 -9.09 2.30
N PRO A 112 11.51 -8.63 1.44
CA PRO A 112 11.49 -9.02 0.03
C PRO A 112 12.62 -8.32 -0.76
N ARG A 113 12.90 -8.75 -2.01
CA ARG A 113 13.70 -7.89 -2.90
C ARG A 113 12.88 -6.66 -3.27
N ILE A 114 13.52 -5.50 -3.31
CA ILE A 114 12.85 -4.21 -3.58
C ILE A 114 11.99 -4.28 -4.85
N ARG A 115 12.53 -4.81 -5.94
CA ARG A 115 11.82 -4.88 -7.23
C ARG A 115 10.56 -5.74 -7.16
N GLU A 116 10.57 -6.79 -6.36
CA GLU A 116 9.42 -7.69 -6.19
C GLU A 116 8.30 -6.99 -5.41
N LEU A 117 8.65 -6.19 -4.40
CA LEU A 117 7.69 -5.37 -3.66
C LEU A 117 7.09 -4.26 -4.52
N LEU A 118 7.92 -3.54 -5.28
CA LEU A 118 7.48 -2.43 -6.13
C LEU A 118 6.71 -2.89 -7.38
N SER A 119 6.77 -4.19 -7.72
CA SER A 119 5.96 -4.78 -8.79
C SER A 119 4.61 -5.31 -8.33
N LEU A 120 4.25 -5.20 -7.03
CA LEU A 120 2.95 -5.65 -6.56
C LEU A 120 1.83 -4.87 -7.24
N GLU A 121 0.83 -5.59 -7.72
CA GLU A 121 -0.44 -5.04 -8.18
C GLU A 121 -1.51 -5.27 -7.10
N TYR A 122 -2.49 -4.38 -6.95
CA TYR A 122 -3.61 -4.57 -6.01
C TYR A 122 -4.83 -5.25 -6.65
N GLU A 123 -4.73 -5.58 -7.93
CA GLU A 123 -5.80 -6.18 -8.73
C GLU A 123 -5.20 -7.07 -9.83
N ASN A 124 -5.91 -8.11 -10.24
CA ASN A 124 -5.56 -8.94 -11.38
C ASN A 124 -5.55 -8.12 -12.68
N GLY A 125 -4.48 -8.25 -13.45
CA GLY A 125 -4.40 -7.75 -14.80
C GLY A 125 -4.75 -8.79 -15.86
N PRO A 126 -4.71 -8.39 -17.15
CA PRO A 126 -4.95 -9.32 -18.26
C PRO A 126 -3.93 -10.47 -18.34
N SER A 127 -2.73 -10.26 -17.81
CA SER A 127 -1.63 -11.26 -17.82
C SER A 127 -0.79 -11.24 -16.55
N THR A 128 -1.28 -10.53 -15.53
CA THR A 128 -0.65 -10.38 -14.22
C THR A 128 -1.70 -10.72 -13.17
N SER A 129 -1.27 -11.17 -11.99
CA SER A 129 -2.20 -11.37 -10.89
C SER A 129 -1.97 -10.34 -9.80
N CYS A 130 -3.01 -10.12 -9.01
CA CYS A 130 -2.95 -9.35 -7.79
C CYS A 130 -1.81 -9.88 -6.89
N GLY A 131 -1.19 -8.96 -6.19
CA GLY A 131 -0.16 -9.22 -5.20
C GLY A 131 -0.65 -9.04 -3.77
N VAL A 132 -1.88 -8.57 -3.53
CA VAL A 132 -2.41 -8.25 -2.21
C VAL A 132 -3.74 -8.98 -1.99
N TYR A 133 -3.89 -9.64 -0.85
CA TYR A 133 -5.04 -10.50 -0.57
C TYR A 133 -5.51 -10.37 0.89
N VAL A 134 -6.78 -10.71 1.13
CA VAL A 134 -7.29 -11.02 2.47
C VAL A 134 -7.41 -12.53 2.62
N TRP A 135 -6.84 -13.07 3.70
CA TRP A 135 -6.91 -14.49 4.01
C TRP A 135 -7.12 -14.71 5.51
N ASN A 136 -8.23 -15.34 5.87
CA ASN A 136 -8.58 -15.71 7.25
C ASN A 136 -8.42 -14.55 8.25
N GLY A 137 -8.99 -13.38 7.93
CA GLY A 137 -8.92 -12.19 8.78
C GLY A 137 -7.62 -11.40 8.71
N CYS A 138 -6.65 -11.83 7.89
CA CYS A 138 -5.36 -11.16 7.75
C CYS A 138 -5.15 -10.65 6.33
N MET A 139 -4.62 -9.43 6.21
CA MET A 139 -4.06 -8.98 4.94
C MET A 139 -2.70 -9.65 4.70
N ALA A 140 -2.44 -10.03 3.46
CA ALA A 140 -1.16 -10.58 3.02
C ALA A 140 -0.78 -10.03 1.65
N TYR A 141 0.51 -10.05 1.35
CA TYR A 141 0.97 -9.89 -0.03
C TYR A 141 1.76 -11.11 -0.50
N VAL A 142 1.70 -11.37 -1.80
CA VAL A 142 2.28 -12.56 -2.43
C VAL A 142 3.27 -12.13 -3.50
N ILE A 143 4.52 -12.58 -3.34
CA ILE A 143 5.57 -12.39 -4.34
C ILE A 143 5.76 -13.66 -5.14
N ARG A 144 5.83 -13.51 -6.47
CA ARG A 144 6.07 -14.60 -7.42
C ARG A 144 7.51 -14.54 -7.93
N HIS A 145 8.28 -15.59 -7.72
CA HIS A 145 9.67 -15.64 -8.21
C HIS A 145 9.77 -16.39 -9.55
N HIS A 146 9.92 -15.64 -10.64
CA HIS A 146 10.05 -16.21 -11.99
C HIS A 146 11.39 -16.93 -12.26
N LYS A 147 12.41 -16.77 -11.41
CA LYS A 147 13.71 -17.45 -11.60
C LYS A 147 13.61 -18.98 -11.46
N ALA A 148 12.72 -19.49 -10.61
CA ALA A 148 12.48 -20.93 -10.48
C ALA A 148 11.75 -21.51 -11.70
N LYS A 149 10.88 -20.72 -12.35
CA LYS A 149 10.10 -21.14 -13.52
C LYS A 149 10.98 -21.53 -14.71
N ARG A 150 12.06 -20.77 -14.96
CA ARG A 150 12.97 -21.02 -16.10
C ARG A 150 13.79 -22.30 -15.94
N LEU A 151 14.00 -22.77 -14.70
CA LEU A 151 14.81 -23.96 -14.40
C LEU A 151 13.97 -25.21 -14.08
N THR A 152 12.79 -25.04 -13.48
CA THR A 152 12.00 -26.16 -12.93
C THR A 152 10.55 -26.20 -13.41
N ASN A 153 10.12 -25.24 -14.24
CA ASN A 153 8.74 -25.01 -14.64
C ASN A 153 7.75 -24.85 -13.46
N ARG A 154 8.25 -24.60 -12.24
CA ARG A 154 7.46 -24.32 -11.04
C ARG A 154 7.66 -22.87 -10.62
N GLU A 155 6.56 -22.15 -10.41
CA GLU A 155 6.59 -20.82 -9.80
C GLU A 155 6.64 -20.98 -8.27
N PHE A 156 7.56 -20.25 -7.62
CA PHE A 156 7.64 -20.21 -6.17
C PHE A 156 6.92 -18.96 -5.66
N TYR A 157 5.99 -19.16 -4.74
CA TYR A 157 5.19 -18.12 -4.11
C TYR A 157 5.69 -17.88 -2.69
N VAL A 158 5.93 -16.61 -2.36
CA VAL A 158 6.23 -16.20 -0.99
C VAL A 158 5.07 -15.36 -0.49
N VAL A 159 4.30 -15.93 0.43
CA VAL A 159 3.19 -15.25 1.11
C VAL A 159 3.72 -14.55 2.35
N ARG A 160 3.31 -13.29 2.55
CA ARG A 160 3.77 -12.46 3.64
C ARG A 160 2.57 -11.80 4.30
N PHE A 161 2.22 -12.31 5.49
CA PHE A 161 1.15 -11.75 6.30
C PHE A 161 1.59 -10.43 6.93
N LEU A 162 0.68 -9.46 6.93
CA LEU A 162 0.88 -8.17 7.57
C LEU A 162 0.53 -8.26 9.06
N PRO A 163 1.23 -7.52 9.93
CA PRO A 163 0.72 -7.23 11.27
C PRO A 163 -0.66 -6.58 11.19
N ALA A 164 -1.56 -6.91 12.13
CA ALA A 164 -2.97 -6.49 12.10
C ALA A 164 -3.15 -4.97 11.85
N ARG A 165 -2.38 -4.14 12.58
CA ARG A 165 -2.34 -2.68 12.43
C ARG A 165 -2.03 -2.24 10.99
N LEU A 166 -0.95 -2.77 10.41
CA LEU A 166 -0.58 -2.48 9.03
C LEU A 166 -1.61 -3.00 8.02
N GLY A 167 -2.20 -4.17 8.30
CA GLY A 167 -3.26 -4.76 7.49
C GLY A 167 -4.48 -3.85 7.39
N LEU A 168 -4.96 -3.35 8.52
CA LEU A 168 -6.09 -2.41 8.56
C LEU A 168 -5.79 -1.11 7.81
N VAL A 169 -4.58 -0.57 7.95
CA VAL A 169 -4.17 0.64 7.22
C VAL A 169 -4.12 0.38 5.71
N LEU A 170 -3.56 -0.75 5.27
CA LEU A 170 -3.53 -1.11 3.85
C LEU A 170 -4.95 -1.33 3.30
N PHE A 171 -5.83 -1.96 4.08
CA PHE A 171 -7.24 -2.14 3.73
C PHE A 171 -7.93 -0.78 3.52
N LYS A 172 -7.86 0.13 4.51
CA LYS A 172 -8.43 1.48 4.42
C LYS A 172 -7.87 2.26 3.23
N TYR A 173 -6.57 2.13 2.99
CA TYR A 173 -5.92 2.73 1.83
C TYR A 173 -6.52 2.24 0.51
N LEU A 174 -6.62 0.92 0.30
CA LEU A 174 -7.11 0.34 -0.96
C LEU A 174 -8.59 0.58 -1.20
N VAL A 175 -9.41 0.50 -0.15
CA VAL A 175 -10.87 0.62 -0.24
C VAL A 175 -11.32 2.07 -0.36
N TYR A 176 -10.73 2.99 0.42
CA TYR A 176 -11.21 4.37 0.51
C TYR A 176 -10.22 5.38 -0.08
N ILE A 177 -9.05 5.53 0.53
CA ILE A 177 -8.15 6.67 0.31
C ILE A 177 -7.63 6.69 -1.12
N ARG A 178 -7.18 5.55 -1.64
CA ARG A 178 -6.64 5.41 -2.99
C ARG A 178 -7.68 5.75 -4.04
N ARG A 179 -8.92 5.28 -3.86
CA ARG A 179 -10.04 5.54 -4.80
C ARG A 179 -10.38 7.03 -4.84
N VAL A 180 -10.46 7.69 -3.69
CA VAL A 180 -10.65 9.15 -3.61
C VAL A 180 -9.47 9.89 -4.25
N ALA A 181 -8.23 9.49 -3.97
CA ALA A 181 -7.05 10.10 -4.57
C ALA A 181 -7.03 9.95 -6.10
N ASP A 182 -7.38 8.79 -6.62
CA ASP A 182 -7.44 8.52 -8.06
C ASP A 182 -8.59 9.29 -8.75
N LEU A 183 -9.69 9.55 -8.05
CA LEU A 183 -10.74 10.45 -8.52
C LEU A 183 -10.21 11.89 -8.60
N LEU A 184 -9.62 12.41 -7.52
CA LEU A 184 -9.13 13.79 -7.46
C LEU A 184 -8.02 14.06 -8.50
N ARG A 185 -7.11 13.10 -8.71
CA ARG A 185 -6.09 13.18 -9.77
C ARG A 185 -6.72 13.28 -11.17
N ARG A 186 -7.82 12.56 -11.42
CA ARG A 186 -8.55 12.63 -12.69
C ARG A 186 -9.22 13.99 -12.88
N GLU A 187 -9.88 14.51 -11.85
CA GLU A 187 -10.50 15.84 -11.87
C GLU A 187 -9.49 16.96 -12.14
N GLN A 188 -8.29 16.87 -11.54
CA GLN A 188 -7.22 17.83 -11.76
C GLN A 188 -6.73 17.83 -13.22
N LEU A 189 -6.54 16.66 -13.82
CA LEU A 189 -6.10 16.53 -15.22
C LEU A 189 -7.15 17.07 -16.21
N SER A 190 -8.44 16.83 -15.94
CA SER A 190 -9.55 17.39 -16.73
C SER A 190 -9.55 18.91 -16.69
N THR A 191 -9.24 19.50 -15.53
CA THR A 191 -9.18 20.96 -15.34
C THR A 191 -7.99 21.58 -16.08
N ASP A 192 -6.84 20.91 -16.10
CA ASP A 192 -5.60 21.41 -16.73
C ASP A 192 -5.59 21.29 -18.26
N GLY A 193 -6.67 20.79 -18.90
CA GLY A 193 -6.75 20.59 -20.35
C GLY A 193 -5.80 19.52 -20.90
N ARG A 194 -5.09 18.82 -20.02
CA ARG A 194 -4.18 17.72 -20.35
C ARG A 194 -4.99 16.44 -20.33
N ALA A 195 -5.65 16.13 -21.44
CA ALA A 195 -6.29 14.84 -21.68
C ALA A 195 -5.25 13.72 -21.86
N GLN A 196 -4.36 13.53 -20.88
CA GLN A 196 -3.56 12.33 -20.80
C GLN A 196 -4.51 11.23 -20.34
N LYS A 197 -4.58 10.10 -21.07
CA LYS A 197 -5.15 8.86 -20.54
C LYS A 197 -4.51 8.62 -19.17
N CYS A 198 -5.26 8.85 -18.09
CA CYS A 198 -4.89 8.35 -16.78
C CYS A 198 -4.83 6.83 -16.94
N LEU A 199 -3.63 6.30 -17.20
CA LEU A 199 -3.41 4.86 -17.21
C LEU A 199 -3.83 4.41 -15.82
N GLN A 200 -4.97 3.75 -15.70
CA GLN A 200 -5.32 3.05 -14.47
C GLN A 200 -4.30 1.93 -14.32
N THR A 201 -3.26 2.22 -13.57
CA THR A 201 -2.20 1.30 -13.25
C THR A 201 -2.63 0.53 -12.01
N ARG A 202 -2.62 -0.79 -12.10
CA ARG A 202 -2.87 -1.68 -10.95
C ARG A 202 -1.71 -1.75 -9.97
N LEU A 203 -0.55 -1.16 -10.31
CA LEU A 203 0.64 -1.15 -9.44
C LEU A 203 0.34 -0.45 -8.13
N LEU A 204 0.69 -1.10 -7.02
CA LEU A 204 0.48 -0.55 -5.68
C LEU A 204 1.29 0.74 -5.46
N PHE A 205 2.56 0.77 -5.91
CA PHE A 205 3.46 1.90 -5.77
C PHE A 205 3.93 2.41 -7.14
N GLN A 206 3.39 3.53 -7.59
CA GLN A 206 3.60 4.00 -8.95
C GLN A 206 3.68 5.52 -9.07
N ASN A 207 4.27 5.99 -10.17
CA ASN A 207 4.15 7.35 -10.63
C ASN A 207 3.82 7.33 -12.14
N ASN A 208 2.68 7.89 -12.51
CA ASN A 208 2.19 7.99 -13.89
C ASN A 208 2.29 6.68 -14.70
N GLY A 209 1.83 5.55 -14.15
CA GLY A 209 1.85 4.26 -14.87
C GLY A 209 3.08 3.41 -14.64
N ARG A 210 4.13 3.97 -14.02
CA ARG A 210 5.40 3.27 -13.85
C ARG A 210 5.63 2.91 -12.39
N PRO A 211 6.19 1.72 -12.08
CA PRO A 211 6.61 1.39 -10.73
C PRO A 211 7.56 2.45 -10.18
N TRP A 212 7.52 2.69 -8.87
CA TRP A 212 8.52 3.53 -8.24
C TRP A 212 9.95 3.04 -8.54
N PRO A 213 10.92 3.95 -8.72
CA PRO A 213 12.31 3.55 -8.81
C PRO A 213 12.77 2.94 -7.49
N THR A 214 13.68 1.97 -7.55
CA THR A 214 14.22 1.31 -6.35
C THR A 214 14.96 2.27 -5.42
N SER A 215 15.49 3.37 -5.94
CA SER A 215 16.09 4.45 -5.15
C SER A 215 15.11 5.04 -4.16
N ARG A 216 13.82 5.21 -4.53
CA ARG A 216 12.83 5.82 -3.64
C ARG A 216 12.64 5.02 -2.35
N LEU A 217 12.44 3.70 -2.43
CA LEU A 217 12.37 2.87 -1.21
C LEU A 217 13.70 2.84 -0.45
N THR A 218 14.83 2.90 -1.17
CA THR A 218 16.14 3.00 -0.53
C THR A 218 16.25 4.27 0.30
N ASP A 219 15.79 5.41 -0.23
CA ASP A 219 15.81 6.70 0.43
C ASP A 219 14.87 6.73 1.64
N ILE A 220 13.66 6.16 1.51
CA ILE A 220 12.69 6.02 2.62
C ILE A 220 13.31 5.27 3.80
N ILE A 221 13.88 4.09 3.54
CA ILE A 221 14.53 3.27 4.58
C ILE A 221 15.76 3.99 5.15
N THR A 222 16.56 4.64 4.30
CA THR A 222 17.77 5.35 4.74
C THR A 222 17.42 6.54 5.64
N LYS A 223 16.36 7.29 5.32
CA LYS A 223 15.88 8.41 6.15
C LYS A 223 15.35 7.92 7.50
N ALA A 224 14.49 6.90 7.50
CA ALA A 224 13.93 6.36 8.73
C ALA A 224 15.01 5.74 9.65
N THR A 225 16.00 5.04 9.08
CA THR A 225 17.12 4.49 9.86
C THR A 225 18.06 5.57 10.38
N LEU A 226 18.27 6.66 9.63
CA LEU A 226 19.00 7.82 10.14
C LEU A 226 18.28 8.44 11.33
N GLU A 227 16.96 8.61 11.26
CA GLU A 227 16.16 9.18 12.35
C GLU A 227 16.18 8.30 13.61
N LEU A 228 15.91 7.00 13.45
CA LEU A 228 15.71 6.09 14.58
C LEU A 228 17.00 5.52 15.15
N TRP A 229 17.98 5.26 14.29
CA TRP A 229 19.21 4.55 14.65
C TRP A 229 20.46 5.43 14.54
N GLN A 230 20.32 6.69 14.10
CA GLN A 230 21.45 7.59 13.83
C GLN A 230 22.44 6.99 12.82
N GLN A 231 21.96 6.10 11.95
CA GLN A 231 22.75 5.39 10.96
C GLN A 231 22.01 5.33 9.62
N LYS A 232 22.71 5.71 8.55
CA LYS A 232 22.18 5.60 7.18
C LYS A 232 22.29 4.16 6.70
N ILE A 233 21.22 3.39 6.86
CA ILE A 233 21.17 2.01 6.39
C ILE A 233 20.32 1.94 5.12
N ASN A 234 20.97 1.59 4.01
CA ASN A 234 20.26 1.37 2.76
C ASN A 234 19.47 0.04 2.83
N VAL A 235 18.50 -0.11 1.93
CA VAL A 235 17.58 -1.26 1.90
C VAL A 235 18.27 -2.61 1.67
N ARG A 236 19.41 -2.66 0.96
CA ARG A 236 20.17 -3.90 0.75
C ARG A 236 20.85 -4.34 2.04
N THR A 237 21.48 -3.41 2.74
CA THR A 237 22.11 -3.65 4.04
C THR A 237 21.07 -4.01 5.08
N TYR A 238 19.93 -3.31 5.12
CA TYR A 238 18.81 -3.65 6.01
C TYR A 238 18.34 -5.09 5.79
N ARG A 239 18.19 -5.52 4.53
CA ARG A 239 17.86 -6.92 4.21
C ARG A 239 18.89 -7.92 4.76
N GLN A 240 20.19 -7.63 4.64
CA GLN A 240 21.24 -8.50 5.20
C GLN A 240 21.16 -8.55 6.72
N LEU A 241 20.90 -7.43 7.39
CA LEU A 241 20.69 -7.37 8.84
C LEU A 241 19.46 -8.18 9.26
N ALA A 242 18.35 -8.06 8.54
CA ALA A 242 17.13 -8.81 8.83
C ALA A 242 17.34 -10.33 8.72
N ILE A 243 18.11 -10.79 7.73
CA ILE A 243 18.51 -12.20 7.58
C ILE A 243 19.36 -12.62 8.77
N ALA A 244 20.46 -11.91 9.06
CA ALA A 244 21.37 -12.25 10.16
C ALA A 244 20.68 -12.26 11.53
N ILE A 245 19.75 -11.32 11.77
CA ILE A 245 18.93 -11.30 13.00
C ILE A 245 18.05 -12.54 13.07
N THR A 246 17.47 -12.95 11.96
CA THR A 246 16.59 -14.12 11.92
C THR A 246 17.39 -15.39 12.16
N GLU A 247 18.50 -15.60 11.46
CA GLU A 247 19.39 -16.75 11.66
C GLU A 247 19.90 -16.85 13.11
N LYS A 248 20.18 -15.70 13.74
CA LYS A 248 20.66 -15.66 15.13
C LYS A 248 19.57 -15.87 16.18
N HIS A 249 18.37 -15.36 15.95
CA HIS A 249 17.34 -15.22 17.00
C HIS A 249 16.06 -16.03 16.77
N VAL A 250 15.81 -16.49 15.54
CA VAL A 250 14.71 -17.39 15.20
C VAL A 250 15.35 -18.75 14.95
N ARG A 251 15.16 -19.68 15.90
CA ARG A 251 15.60 -21.07 15.72
C ARG A 251 14.88 -21.66 14.50
N GLU A 252 15.59 -22.47 13.73
CA GLU A 252 14.94 -23.35 12.75
C GLU A 252 13.86 -24.16 13.48
N VAL A 253 12.64 -24.10 12.95
CA VAL A 253 11.51 -24.93 13.40
C VAL A 253 11.54 -26.23 12.62
#